data_AF-A0A847SK35-F1
#
_entry.id   AF-A0A847SK35-F1
#
_cell.length_a   1.000
_cell.length_b   1.000
_cell.length_c   1.000
_cell.angle_alpha   90.00
_cell.angle_beta   90.00
_cell.angle_gamma   90.00
#
_symmetry.space_group_name_H-M   'P 1'
#
loop_
_entity.id
_entity.type
_entity.pdbx_description
1 polymer ?
#
loop_
_entity_poly.entity_id
_entity_poly.type
_entity_poly.pdbx_seq_one_letter_code
_entity_poly.pdbx_strand_id
1 'polypeptide(L)'
;MDRMVFVQQLQAWTKGEISQGKWMLAISLLLVPVVISLFRGSGGLSRGMLIPVCLLLAVNLGYGGYLVSTRASRADKMAEWFEKQGEQVITQEYEKAKADNSTYIILRSIWAVMAGICALLSVFLIREYPRGLCLGFVVLFAGLLVIDTFLHNRVIHLLDGLRQVLPQI
;
A
#
# COMPACT_ATOMS: atom_id res chain seq x y z
N MET A 1 -4.30 16.52 -24.87
CA MET A 1 -5.29 15.55 -24.39
C MET A 1 -6.47 16.34 -23.85
N ASP A 2 -7.70 15.98 -24.21
CA ASP A 2 -8.91 16.74 -23.80
C ASP A 2 -9.01 16.82 -22.27
N ARG A 3 -9.42 17.98 -21.73
CA ARG A 3 -9.62 18.21 -20.28
C ARG A 3 -10.46 17.09 -19.62
N MET A 4 -11.43 16.57 -20.38
CA MET A 4 -12.27 15.44 -20.01
C MET A 4 -11.49 14.14 -19.74
N VAL A 5 -10.45 13.86 -20.54
CA VAL A 5 -9.65 12.63 -20.43
C VAL A 5 -8.79 12.65 -19.18
N PHE A 6 -8.23 13.82 -18.82
CA PHE A 6 -7.47 13.97 -17.57
C PHE A 6 -8.36 13.77 -16.33
N VAL A 7 -9.54 14.40 -16.29
CA VAL A 7 -10.50 14.21 -15.18
C VAL A 7 -10.92 12.75 -15.05
N GLN A 8 -11.11 12.04 -16.17
CA GLN A 8 -11.39 10.61 -16.16
C GLN A 8 -10.23 9.78 -15.58
N GLN A 9 -8.98 10.09 -15.93
CA GLN A 9 -7.80 9.42 -15.36
C GLN A 9 -7.70 9.64 -13.85
N LEU A 10 -8.00 10.85 -13.37
CA LEU A 10 -7.98 11.19 -11.95
C LEU A 10 -9.12 10.53 -11.16
N GLN A 11 -10.30 10.39 -11.78
CA GLN A 11 -11.40 9.63 -11.21
C GLN A 11 -11.07 8.13 -11.15
N ALA A 12 -10.46 7.58 -12.21
CA ALA A 12 -10.00 6.20 -12.24
C ALA A 12 -8.94 5.94 -11.16
N TRP A 13 -7.99 6.88 -11.02
CA TRP A 13 -6.98 6.91 -9.97
C TRP A 13 -7.60 6.78 -8.58
N THR A 14 -8.55 7.68 -8.28
CA THR A 14 -9.16 7.77 -6.95
C THR A 14 -10.05 6.55 -6.66
N LYS A 15 -10.79 6.06 -7.65
CA LYS A 15 -11.54 4.79 -7.53
C LYS A 15 -10.60 3.61 -7.24
N GLY A 16 -9.41 3.61 -7.85
CA GLY A 16 -8.36 2.64 -7.59
C GLY A 16 -7.85 2.68 -6.14
N GLU A 17 -7.60 3.86 -5.58
CA GLU A 17 -7.20 4.03 -4.17
C GLU A 17 -8.28 3.51 -3.21
N ILE A 18 -9.55 3.86 -3.46
CA ILE A 18 -10.68 3.38 -2.64
C ILE A 18 -10.82 1.85 -2.74
N SER A 19 -10.67 1.29 -3.94
CA SER A 19 -10.71 -0.16 -4.15
C SER A 19 -9.62 -0.88 -3.39
N GLN A 20 -8.37 -0.40 -3.42
CA GLN A 20 -7.31 -0.95 -2.59
C GLN A 20 -7.62 -0.85 -1.11
N GLY A 21 -8.12 0.30 -0.65
CA GLY A 21 -8.52 0.46 0.76
C GLY A 21 -9.55 -0.59 1.18
N LYS A 22 -10.56 -0.85 0.34
CA LYS A 22 -11.55 -1.92 0.55
C LYS A 22 -10.91 -3.30 0.59
N TRP A 23 -9.98 -3.60 -0.31
CA TRP A 23 -9.25 -4.88 -0.30
C TRP A 23 -8.41 -5.06 0.98
N MET A 24 -7.72 -4.01 1.44
CA MET A 24 -6.96 -4.04 2.69
C MET A 24 -7.87 -4.30 3.90
N LEU A 25 -9.05 -3.68 3.95
CA LEU A 25 -10.05 -3.96 4.99
C LEU A 25 -10.59 -5.39 4.91
N ALA A 26 -10.84 -5.91 3.70
CA ALA A 26 -11.27 -7.30 3.51
C ALA A 26 -10.19 -8.30 3.98
N ILE A 27 -8.93 -8.06 3.63
CA ILE A 27 -7.78 -8.86 4.11
C ILE A 27 -7.66 -8.78 5.63
N SER A 28 -7.90 -7.61 6.23
CA SER A 28 -7.92 -7.45 7.69
C SER A 28 -8.94 -8.37 8.34
N LEU A 29 -10.15 -8.45 7.78
CA LEU A 29 -11.21 -9.33 8.28
C LEU A 29 -10.79 -10.81 8.22
N LEU A 30 -10.06 -11.21 7.17
CA LEU A 30 -9.51 -12.56 7.05
C LEU A 30 -8.31 -12.81 7.99
N LEU A 31 -7.55 -11.78 8.35
CA LEU A 31 -6.43 -11.88 9.29
C LEU A 31 -6.88 -12.02 10.76
N VAL A 32 -8.06 -11.51 11.13
CA VAL A 32 -8.61 -11.64 12.50
C VAL A 32 -8.62 -13.09 13.00
N PRO A 33 -9.21 -14.08 12.31
CA PRO A 33 -9.18 -15.47 12.78
C PRO A 33 -7.75 -16.04 12.87
N VAL A 34 -6.83 -15.60 12.01
CA VAL A 34 -5.41 -15.99 12.07
C VAL A 34 -4.79 -15.46 13.36
N VAL A 35 -5.00 -14.18 13.70
CA VAL A 35 -4.52 -13.59 14.96
C VAL A 35 -5.10 -14.30 16.18
N ILE A 36 -6.40 -14.60 16.17
CA ILE A 36 -7.06 -15.35 17.26
C ILE A 36 -6.44 -16.74 17.40
N SER A 37 -6.18 -17.44 16.28
CA SER A 37 -5.54 -18.75 16.27
C SER A 37 -4.12 -18.69 16.84
N LEU A 38 -3.32 -17.71 16.40
CA LEU A 38 -1.95 -17.48 16.91
C LEU A 38 -1.94 -17.15 18.40
N PHE A 39 -2.89 -16.34 18.87
CA PHE A 39 -3.02 -15.95 20.28
C PHE A 39 -3.40 -17.15 21.18
N ARG A 40 -4.28 -18.04 20.69
CA ARG A 40 -4.64 -19.28 21.39
C ARG A 40 -3.55 -20.35 21.34
N GLY A 41 -2.61 -20.23 20.40
CA GLY A 41 -1.48 -21.14 20.27
C GLY A 41 -0.56 -21.11 21.50
N SER A 42 -0.33 -22.27 22.11
CA SER A 42 0.59 -22.41 23.25
C SER A 42 2.07 -22.52 22.83
N GLY A 43 2.34 -22.85 21.56
CA GLY A 43 3.69 -23.05 21.02
C GLY A 43 4.50 -21.76 20.91
N GLY A 44 5.83 -21.87 21.03
CA GLY A 44 6.73 -20.72 20.91
C GLY A 44 6.63 -20.08 19.52
N LEU A 45 6.42 -20.89 18.49
CA LEU A 45 6.26 -20.45 17.10
C LEU A 45 5.07 -19.49 16.94
N SER A 46 3.90 -19.87 17.43
CA SER A 46 2.68 -19.06 17.34
C SER A 46 2.83 -17.72 18.07
N ARG A 47 3.43 -17.74 19.26
CA ARG A 47 3.71 -16.52 20.04
C ARG A 47 4.70 -15.59 19.33
N GLY A 48 5.71 -16.15 18.65
CA GLY A 48 6.67 -15.38 17.87
C GLY A 48 6.02 -14.70 16.66
N MET A 49 5.14 -15.41 15.94
CA MET A 49 4.44 -14.89 14.76
C MET A 49 3.40 -13.81 15.09
N LEU A 50 2.90 -13.78 16.32
CA LEU A 50 1.78 -12.91 16.72
C LEU A 50 2.10 -11.42 16.51
N ILE A 51 3.28 -10.95 16.92
CA ILE A 51 3.62 -9.52 16.86
C ILE A 51 3.63 -9.01 15.40
N PRO A 52 4.40 -9.62 14.46
CA PRO A 52 4.40 -9.16 13.08
C PRO A 52 3.04 -9.27 12.38
N VAL A 53 2.26 -10.33 12.66
CA VAL A 53 0.93 -10.52 12.06
C VAL A 53 -0.07 -9.48 12.59
N CYS A 54 -0.01 -9.15 13.89
CA CYS A 54 -0.80 -8.04 14.45
C CYS A 54 -0.41 -6.69 13.84
N LEU A 55 0.88 -6.46 13.57
CA LEU A 55 1.33 -5.25 12.90
C LEU A 55 0.80 -5.19 11.46
N LEU A 56 0.81 -6.31 10.72
CA LEU A 56 0.22 -6.38 9.38
C LEU A 56 -1.28 -6.08 9.40
N LEU A 57 -2.01 -6.62 10.39
CA LEU A 57 -3.43 -6.32 10.59
C LEU A 57 -3.64 -4.82 10.86
N ALA A 58 -2.85 -4.21 11.74
CA ALA A 58 -2.93 -2.80 12.07
C ALA A 58 -2.68 -1.90 10.84
N VAL A 59 -1.67 -2.24 10.02
CA VAL A 59 -1.39 -1.51 8.76
C VAL A 59 -2.57 -1.61 7.79
N ASN A 60 -3.14 -2.81 7.61
CA ASN A 60 -4.25 -2.99 6.69
C ASN A 60 -5.52 -2.25 7.15
N LEU A 61 -5.84 -2.28 8.45
CA LEU A 61 -6.95 -1.53 9.01
C LEU A 61 -6.72 -0.02 8.96
N GLY A 62 -5.56 0.44 9.43
CA GLY A 62 -5.23 1.86 9.53
C GLY A 62 -5.13 2.51 8.15
N TYR A 63 -4.26 1.99 7.28
CA TYR A 63 -4.06 2.56 5.95
C TYR A 63 -5.24 2.29 5.02
N GLY A 64 -5.84 1.09 5.09
CA GLY A 64 -7.05 0.77 4.32
C GLY A 64 -8.23 1.66 4.69
N GLY A 65 -8.45 1.87 5.99
CA GLY A 65 -9.47 2.78 6.51
C GLY A 65 -9.21 4.23 6.12
N TYR A 66 -7.96 4.69 6.18
CA TYR A 66 -7.55 6.02 5.70
C TYR A 66 -7.88 6.21 4.21
N LEU A 67 -7.53 5.25 3.35
CA LEU A 67 -7.81 5.32 1.92
C LEU A 67 -9.31 5.42 1.63
N VAL A 68 -10.15 4.60 2.28
CA VAL A 68 -11.59 4.62 2.05
C VAL A 68 -12.23 5.91 2.56
N SER A 69 -11.85 6.39 3.74
CA SER A 69 -12.48 7.56 4.38
C SER A 69 -12.06 8.89 3.74
N THR A 70 -10.78 9.07 3.43
CA THR A 70 -10.25 10.37 3.00
C THR A 70 -10.29 10.58 1.50
N ARG A 71 -10.05 9.53 0.70
CA ARG A 71 -9.97 9.65 -0.77
C ARG A 71 -11.34 9.76 -1.43
N ALA A 72 -12.37 9.16 -0.83
CA ALA A 72 -13.75 9.34 -1.27
C ALA A 72 -14.17 10.82 -1.29
N SER A 73 -13.79 11.59 -0.26
CA SER A 73 -14.12 13.02 -0.18
C SER A 73 -13.23 13.93 -1.05
N ARG A 74 -12.01 13.48 -1.42
CA ARG A 74 -11.11 14.26 -2.29
C ARG A 74 -11.50 14.20 -3.76
N ALA A 75 -12.09 13.10 -4.24
CA ALA A 75 -12.49 12.95 -5.64
C ALA A 75 -13.41 14.10 -6.10
N ASP A 76 -14.42 14.42 -5.29
CA ASP A 76 -15.43 15.43 -5.62
C ASP A 76 -14.85 16.85 -5.59
N LYS A 77 -13.91 17.12 -4.68
CA LYS A 77 -13.27 18.44 -4.54
C LYS A 77 -12.21 18.71 -5.61
N MET A 78 -11.59 17.67 -6.16
CA MET A 78 -10.50 17.83 -7.11
C MET A 78 -10.99 18.37 -8.46
N ALA A 79 -12.21 18.04 -8.86
CA ALA A 79 -12.84 18.60 -10.06
C ALA A 79 -13.00 20.13 -9.96
N GLU A 80 -13.44 20.65 -8.81
CA GLU A 80 -13.57 22.10 -8.57
C GLU A 80 -12.21 22.81 -8.51
N TRP A 81 -11.16 22.16 -7.98
CA TRP A 81 -9.83 22.75 -7.88
C TRP A 81 -9.16 22.89 -9.25
N PHE A 82 -9.44 21.92 -10.14
CA PHE A 82 -9.00 21.97 -11.53
C PHE A 82 -9.66 23.09 -12.33
N GLU A 83 -10.92 23.41 -12.06
CA GLU A 83 -11.59 24.56 -12.71
C GLU A 83 -10.95 25.91 -12.32
N LYS A 84 -10.40 26.03 -11.11
CA LYS A 84 -9.91 27.31 -10.58
C LYS A 84 -8.42 27.57 -10.81
N GLN A 85 -7.56 26.55 -10.81
CA GLN A 85 -6.08 26.73 -10.81
C GLN A 85 -5.32 25.63 -11.59
N GLY A 86 -5.92 25.08 -12.65
CA GLY A 86 -5.50 23.84 -13.33
C GLY A 86 -4.00 23.64 -13.57
N GLU A 87 -3.24 24.66 -13.96
CA GLU A 87 -1.82 24.51 -14.31
C GLU A 87 -0.90 24.24 -13.10
N GLN A 88 -1.10 24.97 -12.01
CA GLN A 88 -0.33 24.79 -10.77
C GLN A 88 -0.66 23.44 -10.12
N VAL A 89 -1.93 23.03 -10.17
CA VAL A 89 -2.38 21.75 -9.59
C VAL A 89 -1.78 20.56 -10.35
N ILE A 90 -1.72 20.63 -11.69
CA ILE A 90 -1.10 19.57 -12.51
C ILE A 90 0.38 19.42 -12.18
N THR A 91 1.12 20.54 -12.14
CA THR A 91 2.56 20.52 -11.89
C THR A 91 2.87 19.99 -10.48
N GLN A 92 2.07 20.39 -9.48
CA GLN A 92 2.21 19.89 -8.11
C GLN A 92 1.90 18.38 -7.99
N GLU A 93 0.83 17.90 -8.61
CA GLU A 93 0.50 16.47 -8.59
C GLU A 93 1.52 15.64 -9.40
N TYR A 94 2.10 16.19 -10.46
CA TYR A 94 3.17 15.53 -11.22
C TYR A 94 4.45 15.36 -10.39
N GLU A 95 4.94 16.41 -9.74
CA GLU A 95 6.15 16.32 -8.91
C GLU A 95 5.93 15.39 -7.71
N LYS A 96 4.73 15.40 -7.13
CA LYS A 96 4.36 14.47 -6.06
C LYS A 96 4.32 13.02 -6.55
N ALA A 97 3.63 12.73 -7.66
CA ALA A 97 3.57 11.38 -8.23
C ALA A 97 4.97 10.86 -8.59
N LYS A 98 5.87 11.73 -9.05
CA LYS A 98 7.26 11.40 -9.36
C LYS A 98 8.06 11.05 -8.11
N ALA A 99 7.91 11.81 -7.03
CA ALA A 99 8.52 11.51 -5.74
C ALA A 99 8.00 10.18 -5.14
N ASP A 100 6.69 9.97 -5.20
CA ASP A 100 6.04 8.73 -4.75
C ASP A 100 6.55 7.52 -5.54
N ASN A 101 6.67 7.64 -6.87
CA ASN A 101 7.20 6.59 -7.74
C ASN A 101 8.59 6.10 -7.32
N SER A 102 9.52 7.05 -7.07
CA SER A 102 10.88 6.73 -6.61
C SER A 102 10.86 6.00 -5.26
N THR A 103 10.04 6.51 -4.33
CA THR A 103 9.87 5.93 -3.00
C THR A 103 9.37 4.49 -3.08
N TYR A 104 8.38 4.21 -3.93
CA TYR A 104 7.85 2.85 -4.07
C TYR A 104 8.83 1.86 -4.69
N ILE A 105 9.70 2.28 -5.62
CA ILE A 105 10.75 1.42 -6.16
C ILE A 105 11.72 0.99 -5.06
N ILE A 106 12.12 1.94 -4.21
CA ILE A 106 13.03 1.69 -3.09
C ILE A 106 12.37 0.79 -2.05
N LEU A 107 11.16 1.13 -1.59
CA LEU A 107 10.44 0.36 -0.57
C LEU A 107 10.17 -1.08 -1.01
N ARG A 108 9.76 -1.30 -2.26
CA ARG A 108 9.53 -2.64 -2.81
C ARG A 108 10.79 -3.51 -2.70
N SER A 109 11.95 -2.93 -3.01
CA SER A 109 13.23 -3.62 -2.91
C SER A 109 13.60 -3.93 -1.46
N ILE A 110 13.36 -2.98 -0.54
CA ILE A 110 13.58 -3.17 0.90
C ILE A 110 12.72 -4.32 1.43
N TRP A 111 11.41 -4.33 1.15
CA TRP A 111 10.52 -5.39 1.63
C TRP A 111 10.91 -6.76 1.10
N ALA A 112 11.29 -6.87 -0.18
CA ALA A 112 11.74 -8.13 -0.75
C ALA A 112 13.02 -8.64 -0.09
N VAL A 113 14.02 -7.78 0.11
CA VAL A 113 15.29 -8.15 0.75
C VAL A 113 15.06 -8.54 2.22
N MET A 114 14.27 -7.77 2.96
CA MET A 114 13.95 -8.07 4.36
C MET A 114 13.18 -9.39 4.51
N ALA A 115 12.20 -9.65 3.63
CA ALA A 115 11.50 -10.93 3.60
C ALA A 115 12.46 -12.10 3.35
N GLY A 116 13.39 -11.94 2.39
CA GLY A 116 14.41 -12.95 2.09
C GLY A 116 15.35 -13.23 3.27
N ILE A 117 15.84 -12.19 3.94
CA ILE A 117 16.70 -12.33 5.13
C ILE A 117 15.94 -13.04 6.26
N CYS A 118 14.70 -12.64 6.55
CA CYS A 118 13.89 -13.28 7.59
C CYS A 118 13.58 -14.75 7.25
N ALA A 119 13.30 -15.06 5.98
CA ALA A 119 13.08 -16.43 5.53
C ALA A 119 14.33 -17.28 5.73
N LEU A 120 15.50 -16.78 5.35
CA LEU A 120 16.78 -17.46 5.54
C LEU A 120 17.08 -17.70 7.02
N LEU A 121 16.95 -16.68 7.87
CA LEU A 121 17.17 -16.80 9.31
C LEU A 121 16.22 -17.81 9.96
N SER A 122 14.98 -17.90 9.49
CA SER A 122 13.99 -18.85 10.03
C SER A 122 14.40 -20.33 9.87
N VAL A 123 15.29 -20.65 8.93
CA VAL A 123 15.81 -22.01 8.70
C VAL A 123 16.90 -22.36 9.73
N PHE A 124 17.73 -21.38 10.11
CA PHE A 124 18.85 -21.59 11.03
C PHE A 124 18.47 -21.47 12.51
N LEU A 125 17.31 -20.89 12.82
CA LEU A 125 16.84 -20.71 14.20
C LEU A 125 16.19 -21.99 14.76
N ILE A 126 16.85 -22.61 15.73
CA ILE A 126 16.38 -23.84 16.39
C ILE A 126 15.25 -23.54 17.38
N ARG A 127 15.29 -22.39 18.05
CA ARG A 127 14.28 -22.00 19.05
C ARG A 127 12.97 -21.58 18.37
N GLU A 128 11.86 -22.12 18.85
CA GLU A 128 10.55 -21.90 18.24
C GLU A 128 10.13 -20.43 18.19
N TYR A 129 10.34 -19.67 19.27
CA TYR A 129 9.93 -18.27 19.34
C TYR A 129 10.62 -17.35 18.32
N PRO A 130 11.96 -17.24 18.27
CA PRO A 130 12.62 -16.39 17.29
C PRO A 130 12.39 -16.90 15.85
N ARG A 131 12.25 -18.22 15.65
CA ARG A 131 11.85 -18.78 14.35
C ARG A 131 10.45 -18.29 13.94
N GLY A 132 9.50 -18.31 14.87
CA GLY A 132 8.15 -17.78 14.67
C GLY A 132 8.16 -16.29 14.37
N LEU A 133 8.99 -15.51 15.08
CA LEU A 133 9.15 -14.09 14.83
C LEU A 133 9.65 -13.83 13.40
N CYS A 134 10.67 -14.54 12.93
CA CYS A 134 11.16 -14.45 11.56
C CYS A 134 10.07 -14.80 10.53
N LEU A 135 9.33 -15.89 10.74
CA LEU A 135 8.23 -16.27 9.84
C LEU A 135 7.11 -15.23 9.82
N GLY A 136 6.77 -14.66 10.98
CA GLY A 136 5.82 -13.55 11.07
C GLY A 136 6.29 -12.33 10.27
N PHE A 137 7.57 -12.00 10.36
CA PHE A 137 8.16 -10.90 9.59
C PHE A 137 8.17 -11.19 8.08
N VAL A 138 8.39 -12.43 7.65
CA VAL A 138 8.22 -12.82 6.24
C VAL A 138 6.80 -12.50 5.77
N VAL A 139 5.78 -12.89 6.55
CA VAL A 139 4.37 -12.61 6.22
C VAL A 139 4.09 -11.10 6.19
N LEU A 140 4.60 -10.34 7.16
CA LEU A 140 4.46 -8.88 7.20
C LEU A 140 5.08 -8.22 5.96
N PHE A 141 6.34 -8.51 5.65
CA PHE A 141 7.05 -7.88 4.53
C PHE A 141 6.49 -8.31 3.19
N ALA A 142 6.06 -9.56 3.04
CA ALA A 142 5.33 -9.99 1.84
C ALA A 142 4.00 -9.22 1.69
N GLY A 143 3.26 -9.01 2.78
CA GLY A 143 2.05 -8.20 2.78
C GLY A 143 2.32 -6.74 2.38
N LEU A 144 3.34 -6.11 2.95
CA LEU A 144 3.75 -4.74 2.60
C LEU A 144 4.21 -4.64 1.15
N LEU A 145 4.95 -5.65 0.65
CA LEU A 145 5.38 -5.73 -0.74
C LEU A 145 4.19 -5.74 -1.70
N VAL A 146 3.15 -6.51 -1.38
CA VAL A 146 1.91 -6.55 -2.19
C VAL A 146 1.22 -5.19 -2.17
N ILE A 147 1.05 -4.59 -0.99
CA ILE A 147 0.43 -3.26 -0.83
C ILE A 147 1.17 -2.20 -1.66
N ASP A 148 2.50 -2.16 -1.57
CA ASP A 148 3.33 -1.20 -2.29
C ASP A 148 3.38 -1.47 -3.79
N THR A 149 3.31 -2.73 -4.22
CA THR A 149 3.23 -3.07 -5.65
C THR A 149 1.95 -2.53 -6.28
N PHE A 150 0.81 -2.65 -5.59
CA PHE A 150 -0.44 -2.05 -6.05
C PHE A 150 -0.37 -0.52 -6.07
N LEU A 151 0.23 0.12 -5.06
CA LEU A 151 0.44 1.57 -5.01
C LEU A 151 1.32 2.06 -6.18
N HIS A 152 2.41 1.35 -6.46
CA HIS A 152 3.36 1.69 -7.50
C HIS A 152 2.77 1.55 -8.91
N ASN A 153 2.14 0.41 -9.21
CA ASN A 153 1.51 0.17 -10.51
C ASN A 153 0.50 1.27 -10.83
N ARG A 154 -0.24 1.65 -9.79
CA ARG A 154 -1.09 2.81 -9.82
C ARG A 154 -0.27 4.07 -10.16
N VAL A 155 0.69 4.49 -9.35
CA VAL A 155 1.32 5.82 -9.53
C VAL A 155 1.92 6.00 -10.92
N ILE A 156 2.46 4.93 -11.51
CA ILE A 156 2.94 4.93 -12.89
C ILE A 156 1.83 5.35 -13.88
N HIS A 157 0.64 4.77 -13.79
CA HIS A 157 -0.48 5.12 -14.68
C HIS A 157 -0.92 6.59 -14.53
N LEU A 158 -0.90 7.13 -13.31
CA LEU A 158 -1.19 8.55 -13.09
C LEU A 158 -0.09 9.43 -13.69
N LEU A 159 1.18 9.06 -13.48
CA LEU A 159 2.34 9.80 -13.95
C LEU A 159 2.44 9.80 -15.47
N ASP A 160 2.13 8.69 -16.14
CA ASP A 160 2.04 8.60 -17.59
C ASP A 160 0.93 9.50 -18.14
N GLY A 161 -0.23 9.54 -17.47
CA GLY A 161 -1.33 10.45 -17.81
C GLY A 161 -0.93 11.92 -17.67
N LEU A 162 -0.31 12.29 -16.56
CA LEU A 162 0.19 13.66 -16.30
C LEU A 162 1.29 14.07 -17.28
N ARG A 163 2.22 13.17 -17.61
CA ARG A 163 3.31 13.41 -18.57
C ARG A 163 2.82 13.65 -19.99
N GLN A 164 1.64 13.19 -20.36
CA GLN A 164 1.04 13.50 -21.67
C GLN A 164 0.36 14.87 -21.70
N VAL A 165 -0.02 15.42 -20.55
CA VAL A 165 -0.65 16.75 -20.42
C VAL A 165 0.41 17.85 -20.27
N LEU A 166 1.44 17.61 -19.45
CA LEU A 166 2.52 18.58 -19.19
C LEU A 166 3.24 19.14 -20.44
N PRO A 167 3.50 18.38 -21.53
CA PRO A 167 4.16 18.91 -22.73
C PRO A 167 3.23 19.68 -23.66
N GLN A 168 1.92 19.78 -23.34
CA GLN A 168 0.92 20.52 -24.12
C GLN A 168 0.44 21.81 -23.42
N ILE A 169 1.07 22.17 -22.31
CA ILE A 169 0.91 23.41 -21.56
C ILE A 169 2.27 24.13 -21.63
#